data_AF-A0A3E1AZ93-F1
#
_entry.id   AF-A0A3E1AZ93-F1
#
_cell.length_a   1.000
_cell.length_b   1.000
_cell.length_c   1.000
_cell.angle_alpha   90.00
_cell.angle_beta   90.00
_cell.angle_gamma   90.00
#
_symmetry.space_group_name_H-M   'P 1'
#
loop_
_entity.id
_entity.type
_entity.pdbx_description
1 polymer ?
#
loop_
_entity_poly.entity_id
_entity_poly.type
_entity_poly.pdbx_seq_one_letter_code
_entity_poly.pdbx_strand_id
1 'polypeptide(L)' 'MTIDKAHAKRIVDLVISMDPIIKELLDEVWLVQDAQLSSELKHSITEIMGHAMLGILVPLEQIFPDLNPDK' A
#
# COMPACT_ATOMS: atom_id res chain seq x y z
N MET A 1 0.48 15.88 18.66
CA MET A 1 0.61 14.45 19.02
C MET A 1 1.84 13.93 18.31
N THR A 2 2.90 13.61 19.03
CA THR A 2 4.10 12.96 18.46
C THR A 2 3.85 11.46 18.46
N ILE A 3 3.95 10.83 17.29
CA ILE A 3 3.88 9.37 17.16
C ILE A 3 5.16 8.74 17.71
N ASP A 4 5.04 7.69 18.53
CA ASP A 4 6.21 6.91 18.96
C ASP A 4 6.58 5.86 17.90
N LYS A 5 7.82 5.36 17.97
CA LYS A 5 8.35 4.40 17.01
C LYS A 5 7.57 3.08 16.96
N ALA A 6 7.07 2.60 18.10
CA ALA A 6 6.30 1.35 18.15
C ALA A 6 4.96 1.50 17.43
N HIS A 7 4.33 2.67 17.54
CA HIS A 7 3.13 3.02 16.80
C HIS A 7 3.43 3.18 15.31
N ALA A 8 4.49 3.91 14.95
CA ALA A 8 4.91 4.04 13.54
C ALA A 8 5.15 2.67 12.89
N LYS A 9 5.84 1.76 13.60
CA LYS A 9 6.04 0.38 13.13
C LYS A 9 4.71 -0.34 12.87
N ARG A 10 3.74 -0.26 13.79
CA ARG A 10 2.42 -0.89 13.58
C ARG A 10 1.71 -0.35 12.32
N ILE A 11 1.82 0.94 12.05
CA ILE A 11 1.24 1.53 10.84
C ILE A 11 1.94 0.99 9.59
N VAL A 12 3.28 0.94 9.58
CA VAL A 12 4.06 0.36 8.48
C VAL A 12 3.69 -1.12 8.25
N ASP A 13 3.62 -1.91 9.32
CA ASP A 13 3.24 -3.33 9.25
C ASP A 13 1.83 -3.50 8.62
N LEU A 14 0.89 -2.63 8.98
CA LEU A 14 -0.46 -2.64 8.40
C LEU A 14 -0.45 -2.29 6.91
N VAL A 15 0.31 -1.27 6.51
CA VAL A 15 0.46 -0.89 5.09
C VAL A 15 1.08 -2.03 4.29
N ILE A 16 2.14 -2.66 4.78
CA ILE A 16 2.78 -3.82 4.13
C ILE A 16 1.79 -4.99 4.02
N SER A 17 0.97 -5.23 5.06
CA SER A 17 -0.03 -6.30 5.04
C SER A 17 -1.12 -6.14 3.97
N MET A 18 -1.25 -4.95 3.36
CA MET A 18 -2.15 -4.74 2.23
C MET A 18 -1.65 -5.41 0.95
N ASP A 19 -0.33 -5.58 0.76
CA ASP A 19 0.25 -6.12 -0.47
C ASP A 19 -0.39 -7.43 -0.95
N PRO A 20 -0.51 -8.50 -0.13
CA PRO A 20 -1.19 -9.72 -0.55
C PRO A 20 -2.66 -9.51 -0.91
N ILE A 21 -3.36 -8.62 -0.20
CA ILE A 21 -4.79 -8.32 -0.45
C ILE A 21 -4.95 -7.57 -1.77
N ILE A 22 -4.09 -6.58 -2.03
CA ILE A 22 -4.05 -5.84 -3.29
C ILE A 22 -3.75 -6.77 -4.46
N LYS A 23 -2.82 -7.71 -4.27
CA LYS A 23 -2.49 -8.72 -5.28
C LYS A 23 -3.70 -9.61 -5.61
N GLU A 24 -4.35 -10.19 -4.60
CA GLU A 24 -5.56 -11.00 -4.79
C GLU A 24 -6.67 -10.22 -5.50
N LEU A 25 -6.87 -8.95 -5.12
CA LEU A 25 -7.86 -8.10 -5.76
C LEU A 25 -7.52 -7.81 -7.23
N LEU A 26 -6.24 -7.56 -7.55
CA LEU A 26 -5.81 -7.40 -8.94
C LEU A 26 -6.05 -8.67 -9.75
N ASP A 27 -5.73 -9.84 -9.20
CA ASP A 27 -5.93 -11.13 -9.86
C ASP A 27 -7.41 -11.35 -10.24
N GLU A 28 -8.36 -10.97 -9.37
CA GLU A 28 -9.80 -10.99 -9.69
C GLU A 28 -10.17 -9.97 -10.78
N VAL A 29 -9.63 -8.75 -10.73
CA VAL A 29 -9.87 -7.73 -11.76
C VAL A 29 -9.31 -8.13 -13.13
N TRP A 30 -8.25 -8.96 -13.16
CA TRP A 30 -7.72 -9.53 -14.40
C TRP A 30 -8.71 -10.48 -15.10
N LEU A 31 -9.68 -11.04 -14.39
CA LEU A 31 -10.71 -11.93 -14.96
C LEU A 31 -11.88 -11.16 -15.60
N VAL A 32 -11.96 -9.84 -15.40
CA VAL A 32 -13.00 -8.99 -16.00
C VAL A 32 -12.79 -8.90 -17.52
N GLN A 33 -13.78 -9.36 -18.29
CA GLN A 33 -13.73 -9.39 -19.76
C GLN A 33 -13.82 -8.02 -20.41
N ASP A 34 -14.54 -7.08 -19.78
CA ASP A 34 -14.60 -5.69 -20.25
C ASP A 34 -13.24 -5.03 -20.00
N ALA A 35 -12.52 -4.78 -21.09
CA ALA A 35 -11.17 -4.23 -21.04
C ALA A 35 -11.13 -2.80 -20.48
N GLN A 36 -12.15 -2.00 -20.74
CA GLN A 36 -12.22 -0.63 -20.22
C GLN A 36 -12.43 -0.67 -18.71
N LEU A 37 -13.43 -1.42 -18.25
CA LEU A 37 -13.72 -1.57 -16.83
C LEU A 37 -12.54 -2.19 -16.07
N SER A 38 -11.91 -3.24 -16.61
CA SER A 38 -10.71 -3.86 -16.01
C SER A 38 -9.57 -2.83 -15.87
N SER A 39 -9.36 -1.99 -16.87
CA SER A 39 -8.34 -0.94 -16.82
C SER A 39 -8.64 0.12 -15.75
N GLU A 40 -9.89 0.59 -15.67
CA GLU A 40 -10.32 1.58 -14.67
C GLU A 40 -10.16 1.01 -13.25
N LEU A 41 -10.57 -0.23 -13.00
CA LEU A 41 -10.41 -0.90 -11.71
C LEU A 41 -8.93 -1.10 -11.33
N LYS A 42 -8.09 -1.58 -12.26
CA LYS A 42 -6.63 -1.71 -12.01
C LYS A 42 -5.99 -0.37 -11.65
N HIS A 43 -6.40 0.69 -12.33
CA HIS A 43 -5.92 2.03 -12.05
C HIS A 43 -6.28 2.45 -10.61
N SER A 44 -7.55 2.35 -10.21
CA SER A 44 -7.97 2.70 -8.85
C SER A 44 -7.26 1.88 -7.77
N ILE A 45 -7.04 0.58 -7.99
CA ILE A 45 -6.30 -0.27 -7.05
C ILE A 45 -4.85 0.19 -6.92
N THR A 46 -4.21 0.52 -8.05
CA THR A 46 -2.83 1.00 -8.07
C THR A 46 -2.70 2.36 -7.37
N GLU A 47 -3.69 3.25 -7.52
CA GLU A 47 -3.73 4.52 -6.79
C GLU A 47 -3.83 4.32 -5.28
N ILE A 48 -4.68 3.39 -4.81
CA ILE A 48 -4.79 3.05 -3.38
C ILE A 48 -3.42 2.60 -2.84
N MET A 49 -2.75 1.69 -3.54
CA MET A 49 -1.42 1.22 -3.14
C MET A 49 -0.39 2.34 -3.17
N GLY A 50 -0.42 3.19 -4.21
CA GLY A 50 0.45 4.37 -4.32
C GLY A 50 0.27 5.34 -3.15
N HIS A 51 -0.97 5.62 -2.74
CA HIS A 51 -1.26 6.47 -1.59
C HIS A 51 -0.82 5.84 -0.27
N ALA A 52 -0.98 4.53 -0.09
CA ALA A 52 -0.51 3.84 1.11
C ALA A 52 1.03 3.90 1.21
N MET A 53 1.73 3.62 0.12
CA MET A 53 3.20 3.63 0.10
C MET A 53 3.78 5.04 0.22
N LEU A 54 3.37 5.97 -0.64
CA LEU A 54 3.96 7.31 -0.70
C LEU A 54 3.39 8.26 0.35
N GLY A 55 2.11 8.09 0.72
CA GLY A 55 1.42 8.97 1.65
C GLY A 55 1.57 8.56 3.12
N ILE A 56 1.92 7.30 3.40
CA ILE A 56 2.02 6.78 4.77
C ILE A 56 3.41 6.21 5.04
N LEU A 57 3.86 5.23 4.26
CA LEU A 57 5.11 4.51 4.52
C LEU A 57 6.34 5.42 4.38
N VAL A 58 6.48 6.14 3.25
CA VAL A 58 7.63 7.04 3.01
C VAL A 58 7.78 8.12 4.10
N PRO A 59 6.73 8.86 4.52
CA PRO A 59 6.85 9.81 5.62
C PRO A 59 7.29 9.18 6.95
N LEU A 60 6.81 7.98 7.27
CA LEU A 60 7.19 7.28 8.49
C LEU A 60 8.65 6.81 8.44
N GLU A 61 9.14 6.37 7.29
CA GLU A 61 10.56 6.04 7.08
C GLU A 61 11.47 7.26 7.20
N GLN A 62 11.03 8.44 6.75
CA GLN A 62 11.81 9.67 6.91
C GLN A 62 12.01 10.05 8.39
N ILE A 63 11.03 9.75 9.25
CA ILE A 63 11.09 9.99 10.69
C ILE A 63 11.85 8.86 11.42
N PHE A 64 11.63 7.61 11.00
CA PHE A 64 12.23 6.40 11.56
C PHE A 64 12.88 5.55 10.45
N PRO A 65 14.13 5.86 10.04
CA PRO A 65 14.78 5.24 8.87
C PRO A 65 15.00 3.73 8.95
N ASP A 66 14.93 3.16 10.15
CA ASP A 66 15.09 1.74 10.42
C ASP A 66 13.77 0.95 10.35
N LEU A 67 12.66 1.61 10.00
CA LEU A 67 11.39 0.96 9.66
C LEU A 67 11.30 0.56 8.18
N ASN A 68 12.28 0.93 7.35
CA ASN A 68 12.28 0.57 5.94
C ASN A 68 12.47 -0.95 5.79
N PRO A 69 11.52 -1.67 5.16
CA PRO A 69 11.57 -3.13 5.06
C PRO A 69 12.64 -3.67 4.10
N ASP A 70 13.22 -2.80 3.25
CA ASP A 70 14.24 -3.14 2.24
C ASP A 70 15.67 -2.78 2.67
N LYS A 71 15.87 -2.22 3.87
CA LYS A 71 17.19 -1.93 4.46
C LYS A 71 17.61 -2.96 5.50
#